data_AF-A0A0V7ZA24-F1
#
_entry.id   AF-A0A0V7ZA24-F1
#
_cell.length_a   1.000
_cell.length_b   1.000
_cell.length_c   1.000
_cell.angle_alpha   90.00
_cell.angle_beta   90.00
_cell.angle_gamma   90.00
#
_symmetry.space_group_name_H-M   'P 1'
#
loop_
_entity.id
_entity.type
_entity.pdbx_description
1 polymer ?
#
loop_
_entity_poly.entity_id
_entity_poly.type
_entity_poly.pdbx_seq_one_letter_code
_entity_poly.pdbx_strand_id
1 'polypeptide(L)'
;MRTFLAAALVALSMPAAAVDTTWMLPPDGLYCPIGVNVMPISISEGGVGIDGLDCAAVSLEGGRMWSNACYANGGTTVPYDVDFEVSPSGAILHDGVRFQRRVGPAPCPAD
;
A
#
# COMPACT_ATOMS: atom_id res chain seq x y z
N MET A 1 -32.53 33.72 -45.55
CA MET A 1 -33.17 32.78 -44.60
C MET A 1 -32.08 31.83 -44.13
N ARG A 2 -31.85 31.75 -42.81
CA ARG A 2 -30.65 31.17 -42.17
C ARG A 2 -30.69 29.63 -42.17
N THR A 3 -29.66 28.97 -42.68
CA THR A 3 -29.47 27.52 -42.55
C THR A 3 -28.56 27.26 -41.33
N PHE A 4 -29.11 26.69 -40.27
CA PHE A 4 -28.37 26.32 -39.07
C PHE A 4 -27.78 24.92 -39.25
N LEU A 5 -26.45 24.80 -39.27
CA LEU A 5 -25.74 23.52 -39.13
C LEU A 5 -25.68 23.17 -37.64
N ALA A 6 -26.40 22.12 -37.25
CA ALA A 6 -26.30 21.51 -35.93
C ALA A 6 -25.08 20.58 -35.89
N ALA A 7 -24.05 20.97 -35.14
CA ALA A 7 -22.92 20.11 -34.82
C ALA A 7 -23.31 19.19 -33.65
N ALA A 8 -23.43 17.88 -33.91
CA ALA A 8 -23.65 16.88 -32.88
C ALA A 8 -22.32 16.58 -32.16
N LEU A 9 -22.15 17.10 -30.94
CA LEU A 9 -21.07 16.69 -30.04
C LEU A 9 -21.44 15.33 -29.42
N VAL A 10 -20.81 14.27 -29.92
CA VAL A 10 -20.80 12.96 -29.27
C VAL A 10 -19.80 13.03 -28.11
N ALA A 11 -20.30 13.31 -26.90
CA ALA A 11 -19.50 13.22 -25.69
C ALA A 11 -19.15 11.75 -25.43
N LEU A 12 -17.87 11.41 -25.58
CA LEU A 12 -17.29 10.14 -25.15
C LEU A 12 -17.30 10.09 -23.62
N SER A 13 -18.44 9.72 -23.03
CA SER A 13 -18.54 9.32 -21.63
C SER A 13 -17.91 7.93 -21.47
N MET A 14 -16.58 7.86 -21.43
CA MET A 14 -15.90 6.68 -20.94
C MET A 14 -16.14 6.61 -19.43
N PRO A 15 -16.72 5.53 -18.89
CA PRO A 15 -16.71 5.32 -17.47
C PRO A 15 -15.25 5.16 -17.08
N ALA A 16 -14.70 6.13 -16.34
CA ALA A 16 -13.54 5.86 -15.53
C ALA A 16 -13.99 4.76 -14.57
N ALA A 17 -13.64 3.51 -14.88
CA ALA A 17 -13.70 2.45 -13.90
C ALA A 17 -12.76 2.90 -12.78
N ALA A 18 -13.32 3.52 -11.76
CA ALA A 18 -12.66 3.74 -10.51
C ALA A 18 -12.31 2.34 -10.03
N VAL A 19 -11.06 1.94 -10.25
CA VAL A 19 -10.51 0.74 -9.64
C VAL A 19 -10.63 1.02 -8.14
N ASP A 20 -11.54 0.30 -7.50
CA ASP A 20 -11.69 0.25 -6.06
C ASP A 20 -10.35 -0.27 -5.50
N THR A 21 -9.47 0.68 -5.19
CA THR A 21 -8.13 0.43 -4.64
C THR A 21 -8.16 0.44 -3.12
N THR A 22 -9.35 0.56 -2.53
CA THR A 22 -9.54 0.92 -1.12
C THR A 22 -9.41 -0.25 -0.14
N TRP A 23 -9.15 -1.49 -0.56
CA TRP A 23 -9.41 -2.64 0.35
C TRP A 23 -8.49 -3.86 0.28
N MET A 24 -7.35 -3.83 -0.40
CA MET A 24 -6.42 -4.96 -0.33
C MET A 24 -5.10 -4.52 0.27
N LEU A 25 -4.94 -4.82 1.57
CA LEU A 25 -3.62 -5.14 2.09
C LEU A 25 -2.95 -6.09 1.08
N PRO A 26 -1.67 -5.84 0.73
CA PRO A 26 -0.97 -6.74 -0.14
C PRO A 26 -0.91 -8.12 0.55
N PRO A 27 -0.85 -9.23 -0.20
CA PRO A 27 -1.08 -10.56 0.38
C PRO A 27 -0.19 -10.88 1.58
N ASP A 28 -0.76 -11.45 2.63
CA ASP A 28 -0.05 -11.87 3.85
C ASP A 28 1.32 -12.48 3.56
N GLY A 29 2.34 -12.06 4.31
CA GLY A 29 3.69 -12.58 4.18
C GLY A 29 4.77 -11.58 4.58
N LEU A 30 6.01 -12.01 4.36
CA LEU A 30 7.20 -11.22 4.63
C LEU A 30 7.66 -10.50 3.36
N TYR A 31 7.81 -9.19 3.45
CA TYR A 31 8.24 -8.30 2.38
C TYR A 31 9.67 -7.83 2.68
N CYS A 32 10.61 -8.28 1.86
CA CYS A 32 12.03 -8.00 2.04
C CYS A 32 12.43 -6.75 1.26
N PRO A 33 13.28 -5.87 1.84
CA PRO A 33 13.83 -4.73 1.10
C PRO A 33 14.69 -5.21 -0.05
N ILE A 34 14.76 -4.41 -1.12
CA ILE A 34 15.61 -4.67 -2.27
C ILE A 34 16.79 -3.69 -2.26
N GLY A 35 18.01 -4.22 -2.18
CA GLY A 35 19.24 -3.44 -2.38
C GLY A 35 19.61 -2.53 -1.21
N VAL A 36 18.97 -2.69 -0.06
CA VAL A 36 19.24 -1.94 1.18
C VAL A 36 19.01 -2.84 2.40
N ASN A 37 19.75 -2.58 3.48
CA ASN A 37 19.65 -3.32 4.73
C ASN A 37 18.78 -2.58 5.76
N VAL A 38 17.46 -2.75 5.65
CA VAL A 38 16.46 -2.22 6.60
C VAL A 38 15.57 -3.35 7.11
N MET A 39 14.76 -3.09 8.14
CA MET A 39 13.83 -4.11 8.65
C MET A 39 12.79 -4.49 7.59
N PRO A 40 12.40 -5.76 7.50
CA PRO A 40 11.35 -6.18 6.59
C PRO A 40 9.98 -5.71 7.06
N ILE A 41 9.03 -5.65 6.12
CA ILE A 41 7.62 -5.42 6.41
C ILE A 41 6.93 -6.77 6.50
N SER A 42 6.15 -7.03 7.54
CA SER A 42 5.31 -8.23 7.64
C SER A 42 3.85 -7.86 7.56
N ILE A 43 3.10 -8.54 6.69
CA ILE A 43 1.65 -8.39 6.58
C ILE A 43 0.99 -9.66 7.09
N SER A 44 0.01 -9.52 7.96
CA SER A 44 -0.86 -10.58 8.45
C SER A 44 -2.29 -10.07 8.50
N GLU A 45 -3.29 -10.95 8.56
CA GLU A 45 -4.74 -10.66 8.68
C GLU A 45 -5.10 -9.32 9.39
N GLY A 46 -5.09 -8.20 8.64
CA GLY A 46 -5.41 -6.85 9.13
C GLY A 46 -4.33 -6.13 9.96
N GLY A 47 -3.13 -6.71 10.09
CA GLY A 47 -1.98 -6.17 10.82
C GLY A 47 -0.73 -5.98 9.96
N VAL A 48 0.13 -5.05 10.38
CA VAL A 48 1.38 -4.72 9.69
C VAL A 48 2.50 -4.54 10.71
N GLY A 49 3.56 -5.34 10.56
CA GLY A 49 4.83 -5.12 11.23
C GLY A 49 5.74 -4.27 10.35
N ILE A 50 6.14 -3.09 10.83
CA ILE A 50 6.90 -2.10 10.06
C ILE A 50 7.67 -1.17 11.01
N ASP A 51 8.90 -0.80 10.66
CA ASP A 51 9.75 0.12 11.46
C ASP A 51 9.93 -0.26 12.93
N GLY A 52 9.83 -1.55 13.24
CA GLY A 52 9.92 -2.07 14.60
C GLY A 52 8.64 -1.86 15.43
N LEU A 53 7.54 -1.52 14.77
CA LEU A 53 6.19 -1.44 15.31
C LEU A 53 5.36 -2.64 14.86
N ASP A 54 4.42 -3.04 15.71
CA ASP A 54 3.34 -3.99 15.37
C ASP A 54 2.00 -3.24 15.34
N CYS A 55 1.45 -3.02 14.15
CA CYS A 55 0.24 -2.23 13.94
C CYS A 55 -0.99 -3.13 13.76
N ALA A 56 -2.03 -2.90 14.55
CA ALA A 56 -3.31 -3.59 14.43
C ALA A 56 -4.36 -2.74 13.70
N ALA A 57 -5.38 -3.39 13.12
CA ALA A 57 -6.50 -2.72 12.46
C ALA A 57 -6.05 -1.66 11.43
N VAL A 58 -5.09 -2.06 10.60
CA VAL A 58 -4.49 -1.19 9.59
C VAL A 58 -5.49 -0.94 8.46
N SER A 59 -5.52 0.30 8.00
CA SER A 59 -6.31 0.72 6.84
C SER A 59 -5.39 1.31 5.78
N LEU A 60 -5.78 1.13 4.51
CA LEU A 60 -5.02 1.59 3.35
C LEU A 60 -5.93 2.37 2.39
N GLU A 61 -5.48 3.54 1.94
CA GLU A 61 -6.20 4.35 0.95
C GLU A 61 -5.21 5.32 0.29
N GLY A 62 -5.31 5.46 -1.03
CA GLY A 62 -4.58 6.50 -1.76
C GLY A 62 -3.06 6.45 -1.62
N GLY A 63 -2.47 5.28 -1.41
CA GLY A 63 -1.03 5.12 -1.19
C GLY A 63 -0.58 5.49 0.23
N ARG A 64 -1.50 5.51 1.19
CA ARG A 64 -1.21 5.74 2.61
C ARG A 64 -1.68 4.58 3.45
N MET A 65 -0.97 4.35 4.54
CA MET A 65 -1.32 3.41 5.59
C MET A 65 -1.55 4.13 6.90
N TRP A 66 -2.66 3.84 7.57
CA TRP A 66 -2.89 4.33 8.93
C TRP A 66 -3.35 3.25 9.89
N SER A 67 -2.96 3.41 11.15
CA SER A 67 -3.48 2.71 12.30
C SER A 67 -3.50 3.64 13.51
N ASN A 68 -4.55 3.53 14.33
CA ASN A 68 -4.62 4.25 15.60
C ASN A 68 -3.83 3.56 16.72
N ALA A 69 -3.36 2.33 16.50
CA ALA A 69 -2.71 1.51 17.52
C ALA A 69 -1.59 0.65 16.92
N CYS A 70 -0.37 1.16 17.03
CA CYS A 70 0.86 0.43 16.80
C CYS A 70 1.63 0.28 18.11
N TYR A 71 2.12 -0.93 18.37
CA TYR A 71 2.84 -1.27 19.59
C TYR A 71 4.34 -1.17 19.32
N ALA A 72 4.99 -0.24 20.01
CA ALA A 72 6.44 -0.14 20.04
C ALA A 72 7.03 -1.08 21.10
N ASN A 73 8.32 -1.37 20.96
CA ASN A 73 9.08 -2.03 22.02
C ASN A 73 8.92 -1.28 23.35
N GLY A 74 8.64 -2.02 24.44
CA GLY A 74 8.36 -1.43 25.76
C GLY A 74 6.88 -1.15 26.05
N GLY A 75 5.97 -1.55 25.15
CA GLY A 75 4.52 -1.55 25.40
C GLY A 75 3.82 -0.21 25.20
N THR A 76 4.51 0.77 24.60
CA THR A 76 3.90 2.05 24.22
C THR A 76 3.02 1.85 22.99
N THR A 77 1.83 2.42 23.01
CA THR A 77 0.93 2.46 21.85
C THR A 77 1.00 3.84 21.20
N VAL A 78 1.24 3.87 19.89
CA VAL A 78 1.31 5.11 19.10
C VAL A 78 0.38 5.00 17.89
N PRO A 79 -0.28 6.10 17.47
CA PRO A 79 -0.86 6.16 16.14
C PRO A 79 0.25 6.18 15.10
N TYR A 80 -0.02 5.64 13.92
CA TYR A 80 0.92 5.58 12.80
C TYR A 80 0.20 5.90 11.50
N ASP A 81 0.74 6.84 10.74
CA ASP A 81 0.18 7.31 9.45
C ASP A 81 1.36 7.65 8.53
N VAL A 82 1.53 6.85 7.47
CA VAL A 82 2.70 6.90 6.59
C VAL A 82 2.34 6.68 5.14
N ASP A 83 3.23 7.10 4.25
CA ASP A 83 3.19 6.72 2.85
C ASP A 83 3.48 5.23 2.72
N PHE A 84 2.60 4.53 2.01
CA PHE A 84 2.61 3.08 1.82
C PHE A 84 1.95 2.76 0.49
N GLU A 85 2.75 2.77 -0.57
CA GLU A 85 2.24 2.53 -1.91
C GLU A 85 2.36 1.05 -2.27
N VAL A 86 1.23 0.45 -2.65
CA VAL A 86 1.20 -0.92 -3.17
C VAL A 86 1.15 -0.88 -4.69
N SER A 87 2.18 -1.40 -5.34
CA SER A 87 2.22 -1.50 -6.80
C SER A 87 1.31 -2.63 -7.31
N PRO A 88 0.95 -2.64 -8.62
CA PRO A 88 0.22 -3.77 -9.22
C PRO A 88 0.95 -5.11 -9.13
N SER A 89 2.28 -5.13 -8.96
CA SER A 89 3.05 -6.35 -8.73
C SER A 89 2.95 -6.86 -7.29
N GLY A 90 2.22 -6.15 -6.43
CA GLY A 90 2.17 -6.39 -4.99
C GLY A 90 3.48 -6.01 -4.29
N ALA A 91 4.33 -5.17 -4.88
CA ALA A 91 5.49 -4.62 -4.17
C ALA A 91 5.03 -3.42 -3.33
N ILE A 92 5.71 -3.19 -2.20
CA ILE A 92 5.45 -2.04 -1.34
C ILE A 92 6.56 -1.01 -1.56
N LEU A 93 6.21 0.26 -1.69
CA LEU A 93 7.13 1.38 -1.56
C LEU A 93 6.82 2.12 -0.27
N HIS A 94 7.83 2.24 0.59
CA HIS A 94 7.73 2.92 1.87
C HIS A 94 9.08 3.58 2.17
N ASP A 95 9.08 4.85 2.54
CA ASP A 95 10.29 5.66 2.77
C ASP A 95 11.34 5.58 1.64
N GLY A 96 10.85 5.50 0.40
CA GLY A 96 11.70 5.38 -0.80
C GLY A 96 12.34 3.99 -0.98
N VAL A 97 12.08 3.03 -0.08
CA VAL A 97 12.56 1.66 -0.17
C VAL A 97 11.49 0.77 -0.79
N ARG A 98 11.92 -0.04 -1.77
CA ARG A 98 11.06 -1.04 -2.40
C ARG A 98 11.17 -2.36 -1.65
N PHE A 99 10.03 -2.90 -1.25
CA PHE A 99 9.91 -4.20 -0.61
C PHE A 99 9.14 -5.17 -1.48
N GLN A 100 9.62 -6.41 -1.55
CA GLN A 100 9.00 -7.46 -2.35
C GLN A 100 8.62 -8.65 -1.48
N ARG A 101 7.40 -9.16 -1.68
CA ARG A 101 6.93 -10.37 -1.00
C ARG A 101 7.83 -11.54 -1.34
N ARG A 102 8.30 -12.25 -0.32
CA ARG A 102 9.14 -13.43 -0.47
C ARG A 102 8.35 -14.70 -0.19
N VAL A 103 8.61 -15.73 -1.00
CA VAL A 103 8.14 -17.10 -0.78
C VAL A 103 9.36 -17.93 -0.34
N GLY A 104 9.72 -17.84 0.93
CA GLY A 104 10.92 -18.50 1.47
C GLY A 104 11.00 -18.36 3.00
N PRO A 105 11.91 -19.08 3.68
CA PRO A 105 12.03 -19.01 5.12
C PRO A 105 12.54 -17.64 5.55
N ALA A 106 12.04 -17.12 6.67
CA ALA A 106 12.65 -16.01 7.36
C ALA A 106 14.07 -16.37 7.87
N PRO A 107 14.99 -15.40 8.07
CA PRO A 107 14.83 -13.96 7.81
C PRO A 107 14.93 -13.61 6.32
N CYS A 108 14.76 -12.34 5.99
CA CYS A 108 15.17 -11.84 4.68
C CYS A 108 16.68 -12.09 4.47
N PRO A 109 17.11 -12.36 3.23
CA PRO A 109 18.53 -12.47 2.92
C PRO A 109 19.25 -11.18 3.34
N ALA A 110 20.46 -11.32 3.87
CA ALA A 110 21.40 -10.22 3.89
C ALA A 110 21.94 -10.06 2.47
N ASP A 111 21.73 -8.90 1.86
CA ASP A 111 22.38 -8.53 0.60
C ASP A 111 23.91 -8.41 0.81
#